data_AF-A0A3N0AG93-F1
#
_entry.id   AF-A0A3N0AG93-F1
#
_cell.length_a   1.000
_cell.length_b   1.000
_cell.length_c   1.000
_cell.angle_alpha   90.00
_cell.angle_beta   90.00
_cell.angle_gamma   90.00
#
_symmetry.space_group_name_H-M   'P 1'
#
loop_
_entity.id
_entity.type
_entity.pdbx_description
1 polymer ?
#
loop_
_entity_poly.entity_id
_entity_poly.type
_entity_poly.pdbx_seq_one_letter_code
_entity_poly.pdbx_strand_id
1 'polypeptide(L)'
;MRPTIESPHVRRYTVSGERLASGRTMAIRTRGWMESNPSAFFEIVGYVKAMQGRRCGRVRDRVAAFCVDRGIDVGGEYAFDNTLWAGISRYAALFDPSLVGDPLRFRDSDIDCYGLLPVSYLPELKPGEKPDGR
;
A
#
# COMPACT_ATOMS: atom_id res chain seq x y z
N MET A 1 -7.63 -20.87 3.17
CA MET A 1 -7.35 -19.42 3.05
C MET A 1 -6.82 -19.17 1.65
N ARG A 2 -7.26 -18.11 0.96
CA ARG A 2 -6.52 -17.66 -0.23
C ARG A 2 -5.12 -17.25 0.23
N PRO A 3 -4.05 -17.67 -0.46
CA PRO A 3 -2.73 -17.29 -0.02
C PRO A 3 -2.57 -15.77 -0.19
N THR A 4 -2.03 -15.12 0.84
CA THR A 4 -1.80 -13.67 0.90
C THR A 4 -0.39 -13.35 0.43
N ILE A 5 -0.21 -12.16 -0.14
CA ILE A 5 1.12 -11.60 -0.44
C ILE A 5 1.68 -11.05 0.87
N GLU A 6 2.95 -11.35 1.16
CA GLU A 6 3.61 -10.81 2.35
C GLU A 6 3.75 -9.29 2.24
N SER A 7 3.57 -8.59 3.36
CA SER A 7 3.79 -7.15 3.40
C SER A 7 5.28 -6.84 3.24
N PRO A 8 5.68 -5.79 2.50
CA PRO A 8 7.07 -5.34 2.43
C PRO A 8 7.59 -4.75 3.76
N HIS A 9 6.72 -4.62 4.78
CA HIS A 9 7.08 -4.13 6.10
C HIS A 9 7.34 -5.28 7.08
N VAL A 10 8.51 -5.28 7.74
CA VAL A 10 8.84 -6.21 8.82
C VAL A 10 8.19 -5.73 10.13
N ARG A 11 7.14 -6.43 10.54
CA ARG A 11 6.35 -6.13 11.75
C ARG A 11 7.18 -6.19 13.04
N ARG A 12 6.75 -5.44 14.06
CA ARG A 12 7.35 -5.44 15.40
C ARG A 12 6.39 -5.83 16.54
N TYR A 13 5.07 -5.77 16.34
CA TYR A 13 4.10 -6.11 17.38
C TYR A 13 3.58 -7.56 17.32
N THR A 14 3.17 -8.09 18.48
CA THR A 14 2.50 -9.40 18.61
C THR A 14 1.17 -9.42 17.86
N VAL A 15 0.90 -10.49 17.11
CA VAL A 15 -0.35 -10.67 16.36
C VAL A 15 -1.45 -11.13 17.32
N SER A 16 -2.50 -10.30 17.47
CA SER A 16 -3.74 -10.66 18.16
C SER A 16 -4.85 -11.03 17.16
N GLY A 17 -5.88 -11.75 17.62
CA GLY A 17 -7.03 -12.09 16.78
C GLY A 17 -7.78 -10.86 16.25
N GLU A 18 -7.89 -9.81 17.07
CA GLU A 18 -8.50 -8.53 16.68
C GLU A 18 -7.72 -7.85 15.56
N ARG A 19 -6.39 -7.76 15.68
CA ARG A 19 -5.53 -7.16 14.64
C ARG A 19 -5.57 -7.96 13.35
N LEU A 20 -5.66 -9.29 13.44
CA LEU A 20 -5.82 -10.14 12.26
C LEU A 20 -7.15 -9.88 11.54
N ALA A 21 -8.25 -9.71 12.30
CA ALA A 21 -9.56 -9.39 11.74
C ALA A 21 -9.60 -7.98 11.13
N SER A 22 -9.00 -6.99 11.81
CA SER A 22 -8.81 -5.63 11.30
C SER A 22 -7.99 -5.65 10.01
N GLY A 23 -6.84 -6.33 10.00
CA GLY A 23 -5.97 -6.47 8.84
C GLY A 23 -6.65 -7.11 7.64
N ARG A 24 -7.47 -8.15 7.86
CA ARG A 24 -8.29 -8.76 6.82
C ARG A 24 -9.25 -7.76 6.19
N THR A 25 -9.93 -6.96 7.01
CA THR A 25 -10.85 -5.90 6.54
C THR A 25 -10.11 -4.86 5.70
N MET A 26 -8.93 -4.42 6.16
CA MET A 26 -8.07 -3.50 5.41
C MET A 26 -7.64 -4.07 4.05
N ALA A 27 -7.22 -5.34 4.01
CA ALA A 27 -6.77 -5.99 2.79
C ALA A 27 -7.90 -6.13 1.76
N ILE A 28 -9.12 -6.47 2.21
CA ILE A 28 -10.30 -6.55 1.34
C ILE A 28 -10.66 -5.18 0.77
N ARG A 29 -10.73 -4.14 1.60
CA ARG A 29 -11.04 -2.77 1.16
C ARG A 29 -9.97 -2.25 0.17
N THR A 30 -8.70 -2.44 0.51
CA THR A 30 -7.58 -2.03 -0.36
C THR A 30 -7.65 -2.75 -1.70
N ARG A 31 -7.82 -4.07 -1.69
CA ARG A 31 -7.98 -4.84 -2.94
C ARG A 31 -9.15 -4.32 -3.77
N GLY A 32 -10.31 -4.08 -3.16
CA GLY A 32 -11.47 -3.53 -3.86
C GLY A 32 -11.14 -2.21 -4.55
N TRP A 33 -10.47 -1.29 -3.84
CA TRP A 33 -10.02 -0.03 -4.44
C TRP A 33 -9.03 -0.25 -5.58
N MET A 34 -8.01 -1.10 -5.37
CA MET A 34 -6.98 -1.39 -6.38
C MET A 34 -7.60 -1.93 -7.67
N GLU A 35 -8.48 -2.93 -7.57
CA GLU A 35 -9.16 -3.57 -8.72
C GLU A 35 -10.02 -2.58 -9.51
N SER A 36 -10.63 -1.60 -8.85
CA SER A 36 -11.45 -0.57 -9.50
C SER A 36 -10.63 0.60 -10.07
N ASN A 37 -9.38 0.78 -9.66
CA ASN A 37 -8.60 1.99 -9.96
C ASN A 37 -7.17 1.71 -10.47
N PRO A 38 -6.97 0.88 -11.51
CA PRO A 38 -5.63 0.53 -12.00
C PRO A 38 -4.83 1.74 -12.48
N SER A 39 -5.44 2.62 -13.29
CA SER A 39 -4.75 3.82 -13.81
C SER A 39 -4.31 4.76 -12.68
N ALA A 40 -5.19 5.03 -11.73
CA ALA A 40 -4.89 5.88 -10.59
C ALA A 40 -3.75 5.30 -9.72
N PHE A 41 -3.70 3.98 -9.54
CA PHE A 41 -2.59 3.33 -8.85
C PHE A 41 -1.25 3.64 -9.53
N PHE A 42 -1.15 3.45 -10.85
CA PHE A 42 0.10 3.74 -11.58
C PHE A 42 0.47 5.23 -11.56
N GLU A 43 -0.51 6.13 -11.59
CA GLU A 43 -0.27 7.56 -11.44
C GLU A 43 0.29 7.91 -10.05
N ILE A 44 -0.26 7.31 -8.99
CA ILE A 44 0.25 7.45 -7.62
C ILE A 44 1.68 6.91 -7.54
N VAL A 45 1.96 5.73 -8.10
CA VAL A 45 3.32 5.14 -8.12
C VAL A 45 4.30 6.07 -8.83
N GLY A 46 3.93 6.59 -10.01
CA GLY A 46 4.76 7.54 -10.75
C GLY A 46 5.07 8.81 -9.96
N TYR A 47 4.05 9.36 -9.26
CA TYR A 47 4.24 10.50 -8.37
C TYR A 47 5.19 10.18 -7.21
N VAL A 48 4.96 9.06 -6.51
CA VAL A 48 5.82 8.61 -5.40
C VAL A 48 7.26 8.41 -5.86
N LYS A 49 7.48 7.80 -7.03
CA LYS A 49 8.81 7.65 -7.62
C LYS A 49 9.49 9.00 -7.90
N ALA A 50 8.75 9.96 -8.45
CA ALA A 50 9.26 11.31 -8.69
C ALA A 50 9.61 12.09 -7.39
N MET A 51 9.22 11.58 -6.22
CA MET A 51 9.61 12.14 -4.93
C MET A 51 10.98 11.65 -4.43
N GLN A 52 11.58 10.62 -5.02
CA GLN A 52 12.90 10.12 -4.61
C GLN A 52 13.95 11.24 -4.60
N GLY A 53 14.80 11.25 -3.58
CA GLY A 53 15.80 12.30 -3.36
C GLY A 53 15.23 13.66 -2.90
N ARG A 54 13.91 13.87 -2.86
CA ARG A 54 13.29 15.12 -2.38
C ARG A 54 12.91 15.01 -0.91
N ARG A 55 13.73 15.58 -0.03
CA ARG A 55 13.47 15.59 1.43
C ARG A 55 12.61 16.79 1.85
N CYS A 56 11.31 16.73 1.60
CA CYS A 56 10.36 17.68 2.17
C CYS A 56 8.99 17.04 2.42
N GLY A 57 8.45 17.23 3.63
CA GLY A 57 7.12 16.78 4.05
C GLY A 57 6.98 15.27 4.25
N ARG A 58 5.83 14.84 4.77
CA ARG A 58 5.46 13.42 4.85
C ARG A 58 4.95 12.96 3.49
N VAL A 59 5.35 11.77 3.05
CA VAL A 59 4.93 11.21 1.75
C VAL A 59 3.42 11.14 1.63
N ARG A 60 2.76 10.65 2.68
CA ARG A 60 1.30 10.57 2.74
C ARG A 60 0.62 11.90 2.41
N ASP A 61 1.06 12.99 3.05
CA ASP A 61 0.40 14.29 2.93
C ASP A 61 0.56 14.84 1.50
N ARG A 62 1.72 14.57 0.88
CA ARG A 62 2.00 14.93 -0.52
C ARG A 62 1.20 14.10 -1.51
N VAL A 63 1.05 12.79 -1.25
CA VAL A 63 0.19 11.91 -2.06
C VAL A 63 -1.27 12.31 -1.91
N ALA A 64 -1.73 12.65 -0.70
CA ALA A 64 -3.09 13.14 -0.49
C ALA A 64 -3.37 14.42 -1.30
N ALA A 65 -2.46 15.40 -1.26
CA ALA A 65 -2.56 16.59 -2.08
C ALA A 65 -2.57 16.26 -3.59
N PHE A 66 -1.67 15.40 -4.04
CA PHE A 66 -1.64 14.93 -5.43
C PHE A 66 -2.96 14.26 -5.85
N CYS A 67 -3.53 13.40 -5.00
CA CYS A 67 -4.80 12.75 -5.26
C CYS A 67 -5.93 13.77 -5.42
N VAL A 68 -6.00 14.78 -4.55
CA VAL A 68 -6.98 15.87 -4.68
C VAL A 68 -6.79 16.65 -5.98
N ASP A 69 -5.55 17.07 -6.30
CA ASP A 69 -5.24 17.84 -7.51
C ASP A 69 -5.58 17.08 -8.80
N ARG A 70 -5.52 15.74 -8.75
CA ARG A 70 -5.78 14.85 -9.90
C ARG A 70 -7.18 14.26 -9.91
N GLY A 71 -8.04 14.59 -8.94
CA GLY A 71 -9.39 14.03 -8.81
C GLY A 71 -9.41 12.52 -8.53
N ILE A 72 -8.36 11.99 -7.89
CA ILE A 72 -8.26 10.58 -7.49
C ILE A 72 -8.86 10.43 -6.08
N ASP A 73 -9.99 9.73 -5.98
CA ASP A 73 -10.63 9.43 -4.70
C ASP A 73 -10.02 8.16 -4.08
N VAL A 74 -9.25 8.33 -3.00
CA VAL A 74 -8.70 7.25 -2.17
C VAL A 74 -9.58 6.99 -0.94
N GLY A 75 -10.87 7.34 -1.02
CA GLY A 75 -11.92 7.08 -0.04
C GLY A 75 -11.90 7.99 1.19
N GLY A 76 -12.87 7.79 2.08
CA GLY A 76 -12.98 8.55 3.33
C GLY A 76 -13.68 9.90 3.17
N GLU A 77 -13.87 10.61 4.29
CA GLU A 77 -14.62 11.89 4.35
C GLU A 77 -13.95 13.02 3.55
N TYR A 78 -12.63 12.93 3.32
CA TYR A 78 -11.84 13.94 2.62
C TYR A 78 -11.18 13.40 1.34
N ALA A 79 -11.77 12.40 0.70
CA ALA A 79 -11.26 11.73 -0.50
C ALA A 79 -9.85 11.08 -0.35
N PHE A 80 -9.33 11.00 0.87
CA PHE A 80 -8.11 10.27 1.19
C PHE A 80 -8.20 9.50 2.53
N ASP A 81 -8.34 8.18 2.45
CA ASP A 81 -8.42 7.29 3.60
C ASP A 81 -7.02 6.74 3.96
N ASN A 82 -6.57 6.98 5.19
CA ASN A 82 -5.25 6.54 5.68
C ASN A 82 -5.09 5.01 5.68
N THR A 83 -6.17 4.28 5.89
CA THR A 83 -6.23 2.82 5.93
C THR A 83 -6.07 2.26 4.52
N LEU A 84 -6.70 2.88 3.52
CA LEU A 84 -6.48 2.55 2.10
C LEU A 84 -5.06 2.89 1.66
N TRP A 85 -4.55 4.07 2.04
CA TRP A 85 -3.17 4.46 1.75
C TRP A 85 -2.15 3.47 2.33
N ALA A 86 -2.39 2.94 3.53
CA ALA A 86 -1.53 1.91 4.11
C ALA A 86 -1.41 0.70 3.18
N GLY A 87 -2.51 0.22 2.60
CA GLY A 87 -2.46 -0.89 1.65
C GLY A 87 -1.87 -0.51 0.29
N ILE A 88 -2.29 0.62 -0.30
CA ILE A 88 -1.81 1.10 -1.60
C ILE A 88 -0.30 1.30 -1.60
N SER A 89 0.25 1.93 -0.56
CA SER A 89 1.69 2.13 -0.43
C SER A 89 2.49 0.83 -0.34
N ARG A 90 1.89 -0.24 0.18
CA ARG A 90 2.54 -1.57 0.22
C ARG A 90 2.52 -2.24 -1.16
N TYR A 91 1.41 -2.13 -1.91
CA TYR A 91 1.40 -2.55 -3.32
C TYR A 91 2.41 -1.75 -4.14
N ALA A 92 2.54 -0.44 -3.90
CA ALA A 92 3.51 0.40 -4.60
C ALA A 92 4.95 -0.08 -4.37
N ALA A 93 5.32 -0.40 -3.12
CA ALA A 93 6.64 -0.95 -2.80
C ALA A 93 6.87 -2.37 -3.34
N LEU A 94 5.83 -3.20 -3.42
CA LEU A 94 5.94 -4.52 -4.04
C LEU A 94 6.08 -4.43 -5.56
N PHE A 95 5.38 -3.48 -6.18
CA PHE A 95 5.46 -3.21 -7.60
C PHE A 95 6.80 -2.57 -8.00
N ASP A 96 7.30 -1.61 -7.21
CA ASP A 96 8.60 -0.98 -7.39
C ASP A 96 9.38 -1.00 -6.06
N PRO A 97 10.24 -2.01 -5.85
CA PRO A 97 11.04 -2.15 -4.63
C PRO A 97 11.98 -0.97 -4.34
N SER A 98 12.33 -0.17 -5.36
CA SER A 98 13.20 1.01 -5.17
C SER A 98 12.55 2.10 -4.30
N LEU A 99 11.23 2.05 -4.12
CA LEU A 99 10.49 3.01 -3.31
C LEU A 99 10.66 2.78 -1.80
N VAL A 100 11.18 1.62 -1.38
CA VAL A 100 11.37 1.27 0.03
C VAL A 100 12.55 2.05 0.62
N GLY A 101 12.34 2.71 1.76
CA GLY A 101 13.34 3.52 2.44
C GLY A 101 13.44 4.95 1.91
N ASP A 102 13.23 5.14 0.61
CA ASP A 102 13.04 6.43 -0.06
C ASP A 102 12.08 6.34 -1.27
N PRO A 103 10.89 6.99 -1.25
CA PRO A 103 10.37 7.81 -0.16
C PRO A 103 9.55 7.01 0.86
N LEU A 104 9.13 5.78 0.56
CA LEU A 104 8.20 5.02 1.38
C LEU A 104 8.89 4.44 2.62
N ARG A 105 8.45 4.90 3.79
CA ARG A 105 8.85 4.36 5.09
C ARG A 105 7.61 3.88 5.81
N PHE A 106 7.58 2.59 6.10
CA PHE A 106 6.43 1.95 6.70
C PHE A 106 6.48 2.02 8.22
N ARG A 107 5.29 2.18 8.80
CA ARG A 107 5.00 1.85 10.19
C ARG A 107 4.11 0.61 10.19
N ASP A 108 4.15 -0.12 11.30
CA ASP A 108 3.23 -1.22 11.56
C ASP A 108 1.79 -0.76 11.34
N SER A 109 1.05 -1.57 10.59
CA SER A 109 -0.39 -1.43 10.31
C SER A 109 -1.03 -2.80 10.44
N ASP A 110 -2.30 -2.86 10.81
CA ASP A 110 -3.01 -4.13 10.98
C ASP A 110 -3.06 -4.93 9.67
N ILE A 111 -3.03 -4.27 8.51
CA ILE A 111 -2.90 -4.95 7.21
C ILE A 111 -1.64 -5.81 7.13
N ASP A 112 -0.57 -5.46 7.85
CA ASP A 112 0.63 -6.28 7.93
C ASP A 112 0.35 -7.59 8.67
N CYS A 113 -0.55 -7.60 9.68
CA CYS A 113 -0.91 -8.80 10.44
C CYS A 113 -1.56 -9.88 9.56
N TYR A 114 -2.28 -9.47 8.51
CA TYR A 114 -2.96 -10.37 7.58
C TYR A 114 -2.19 -10.59 6.27
N GLY A 115 -1.51 -9.56 5.76
CA GLY A 115 -0.95 -9.52 4.42
C GLY A 115 -1.87 -8.86 3.40
N LEU A 116 -1.42 -8.83 2.15
CA LEU A 116 -2.16 -8.25 1.02
C LEU A 116 -2.84 -9.36 0.21
N LEU A 117 -3.85 -9.00 -0.57
CA LEU A 117 -4.54 -9.94 -1.45
C LEU A 117 -4.08 -9.77 -2.91
N PRO A 118 -4.12 -10.80 -3.76
CA PRO A 118 -3.80 -10.63 -5.17
C PRO A 118 -4.72 -9.62 -5.87
N VAL A 119 -4.15 -8.83 -6.78
CA VAL A 119 -4.85 -7.85 -7.62
C VAL A 119 -4.68 -8.27 -9.09
N SER A 120 -5.76 -8.28 -9.87
CA SER A 120 -5.81 -8.93 -11.18
C SER A 120 -4.77 -8.41 -12.19
N TYR A 121 -4.47 -7.11 -12.17
CA TYR A 121 -3.51 -6.47 -13.08
C TYR A 121 -2.07 -6.44 -12.55
N LEU A 122 -1.80 -7.06 -11.39
CA LEU A 122 -0.47 -7.25 -10.84
C LEU A 122 -0.20 -8.76 -10.59
N PRO A 123 -0.26 -9.61 -11.63
CA PRO A 123 -0.18 -11.07 -11.47
C PRO A 123 1.17 -11.56 -10.95
N GLU A 124 2.23 -10.77 -11.15
CA GLU A 124 3.58 -11.07 -10.67
C GLU A 124 3.73 -10.94 -9.14
N LEU A 125 2.79 -10.27 -8.46
CA LEU A 125 2.78 -10.20 -7.01
C LEU A 125 2.21 -11.52 -6.45
N LYS A 126 3.08 -12.51 -6.27
CA LYS A 126 2.67 -13.85 -5.84
C LYS A 126 2.55 -13.96 -4.33
N PRO A 127 1.54 -14.71 -3.85
CA PRO A 127 1.47 -15.11 -2.47
C PRO A 127 2.67 -15.97 -2.03
N GLY A 128 3.29 -15.62 -0.90
CA GLY A 128 4.37 -16.41 -0.30
C GLY A 128 5.77 -16.22 -0.90
N GLU A 129 5.96 -15.37 -1.91
CA GLU A 129 7.28 -14.93 -2.35
C GLU A 129 7.69 -13.68 -1.58
N LYS A 130 8.81 -13.75 -0.85
CA LYS A 130 9.50 -12.54 -0.38
C LYS A 130 10.18 -11.89 -1.60
N PRO A 131 10.24 -10.56 -1.67
CA PRO A 131 11.16 -9.92 -2.60
C PRO A 131 12.57 -10.36 -2.18
N ASP A 132 13.21 -11.18 -3.01
CA ASP A 132 14.62 -11.53 -2.83
C ASP A 132 15.41 -10.22 -2.81
N GLY A 133 15.96 -9.90 -1.64
CA GLY A 133 16.92 -8.82 -1.49
C GLY A 133 18.15 -9.15 -2.31
N ARG A 134 18.23 -8.58 -3.52
CA ARG A 134 19.46 -8.44 -4.29
C ARG A 134 19.75 -6.97 -4.49
#